data_AF-A0A105UVG7-F1
#
_entry.id   AF-A0A105UVG7-F1
#
_cell.length_a   1.000
_cell.length_b   1.000
_cell.length_c   1.000
_cell.angle_alpha   90.00
_cell.angle_beta   90.00
_cell.angle_gamma   90.00
#
_symmetry.space_group_name_H-M   'P 1'
#
loop_
_entity.id
_entity.type
_entity.pdbx_description
1 polymer ?
#
loop_
_entity_poly.entity_id
_entity_poly.type
_entity_poly.pdbx_seq_one_letter_code
_entity_poly.pdbx_strand_id
1 'polypeptide(L)'
;MSVFAPEKFAADYQSGIAAWFAIARPAIKGFEAVVELNLQAAKTALEEYEDKLKNAFNSGNPAAGFAQQVTVPQEAAGKAVAYGRHLFDIAVSTQAEWAKVAQAQYEQNDKRVKEVVGELTKHAPAGSGAVVAALNSALSAASAAADSMRAATGQAIEAAQSGFDAVSETTARGAKQTAAAARKEAASRESAA
;
A
#
# COMPACT_ATOMS: atom_id res chain seq x y z
N MET A 1 31.08 24.41 29.88
CA MET A 1 29.61 24.44 29.95
C MET A 1 29.10 25.52 29.02
N SER A 2 28.36 25.16 27.97
CA SER A 2 27.13 25.85 27.58
C SER A 2 26.39 24.93 26.63
N VAL A 3 25.40 24.22 27.17
CA VAL A 3 24.45 23.39 26.41
C VAL A 3 23.33 24.27 25.82
N PHE A 4 23.50 25.60 25.88
CA PHE A 4 22.52 26.63 25.53
C PHE A 4 23.08 27.60 24.49
N ALA A 5 23.71 27.06 23.44
CA ALA A 5 24.06 27.86 22.27
C ALA A 5 22.77 28.08 21.43
N PRO A 6 22.36 29.32 21.12
CA PRO A 6 21.15 29.59 20.34
C PRO A 6 21.11 28.84 18.99
N GLU A 7 22.28 28.48 18.44
CA GLU A 7 22.39 27.65 17.23
C GLU A 7 21.90 26.21 17.42
N LYS A 8 22.11 25.60 18.59
CA LYS A 8 21.58 24.26 18.92
C LYS A 8 20.06 24.28 19.01
N PHE A 9 19.52 25.31 19.64
CA PHE A 9 18.08 25.50 19.79
C PHE A 9 17.39 25.73 18.44
N ALA A 10 17.98 26.56 17.57
CA ALA A 10 17.48 26.76 16.21
C ALA A 10 17.55 25.47 15.35
N ALA A 11 18.63 24.70 15.45
CA ALA A 11 18.78 23.43 14.75
C ALA A 11 17.78 22.36 15.22
N ASP A 12 17.50 22.29 16.53
CA ASP A 12 16.53 21.36 17.09
C ASP A 12 15.08 21.72 16.67
N TYR A 13 14.74 23.02 16.64
CA TYR A 13 13.46 23.49 16.11
C TYR A 13 13.30 23.19 14.62
N GLN A 14 14.32 23.44 13.82
CA GLN A 14 14.30 23.16 12.39
C GLN A 14 14.20 21.65 12.10
N SER A 15 14.86 20.82 12.89
CA SER A 15 14.76 19.36 12.82
C SER A 15 13.34 18.87 13.16
N GLY A 16 12.69 19.46 14.17
CA GLY A 16 11.32 19.13 14.53
C GLY A 16 10.32 19.46 13.41
N ILE A 17 10.47 20.62 12.77
CA ILE A 17 9.65 21.03 11.62
C ILE A 17 9.88 20.07 10.43
N ALA A 18 11.14 19.75 10.13
CA ALA A 18 11.47 18.84 9.04
C ALA A 18 10.89 17.43 9.26
N ALA A 19 10.99 16.89 10.47
CA ALA A 19 10.40 15.60 10.84
C ALA A 19 8.88 15.60 10.68
N TRP A 20 8.21 16.69 11.10
CA TRP A 20 6.76 16.83 10.94
C TRP A 20 6.35 16.80 9.46
N PHE A 21 7.00 17.57 8.60
CA PHE A 21 6.71 17.57 7.16
C PHE A 21 7.09 16.26 6.47
N ALA A 22 8.12 15.56 6.95
CA ALA A 22 8.50 14.25 6.42
C ALA A 22 7.39 13.20 6.63
N ILE A 23 6.61 13.31 7.71
CA ILE A 23 5.46 12.42 7.98
C ILE A 23 4.18 12.92 7.32
N ALA A 24 3.93 14.24 7.39
CA ALA A 24 2.70 14.85 6.88
C ALA A 24 2.58 14.77 5.36
N ARG A 25 3.70 14.92 4.61
CA ARG A 25 3.68 14.89 3.14
C ARG A 25 3.21 13.54 2.58
N PRO A 26 3.75 12.38 3.01
CA PRO A 26 3.23 11.09 2.58
C PRO A 26 1.76 10.87 2.96
N ALA A 27 1.33 11.35 4.14
CA ALA A 27 -0.06 11.23 4.58
C ALA A 27 -1.02 11.99 3.65
N ILE A 28 -0.68 13.23 3.28
CA ILE A 28 -1.46 14.04 2.35
C ILE A 28 -1.49 13.38 0.96
N LYS A 29 -0.34 12.92 0.46
CA LYS A 29 -0.29 12.20 -0.83
C LYS A 29 -1.12 10.92 -0.85
N GLY A 30 -1.10 10.15 0.24
CA GLY A 30 -1.94 8.97 0.40
C GLY A 30 -3.42 9.34 0.38
N PHE A 31 -3.81 10.41 1.07
CA PHE A 31 -5.18 10.92 1.03
C PHE A 31 -5.59 11.40 -0.37
N GLU A 32 -4.74 12.16 -1.06
CA GLU A 32 -4.96 12.58 -2.45
C GLU A 32 -5.21 11.37 -3.37
N ALA A 33 -4.39 10.32 -3.25
CA ALA A 33 -4.54 9.10 -4.03
C ALA A 33 -5.87 8.36 -3.73
N VAL A 34 -6.33 8.35 -2.47
CA VAL A 34 -7.65 7.79 -2.12
C VAL A 34 -8.77 8.61 -2.74
N VAL A 35 -8.70 9.94 -2.70
CA VAL A 35 -9.70 10.81 -3.32
C VAL A 35 -9.73 10.61 -4.84
N GLU A 36 -8.56 10.53 -5.47
CA GLU A 36 -8.43 10.24 -6.90
C GLU A 36 -9.06 8.90 -7.26
N LEU A 37 -8.79 7.85 -6.47
CA LEU A 37 -9.40 6.53 -6.67
C LEU A 37 -10.93 6.57 -6.57
N ASN A 38 -11.48 7.29 -5.59
CA ASN A 38 -12.93 7.45 -5.45
C ASN A 38 -13.54 8.18 -6.65
N LEU A 39 -12.86 9.23 -7.14
CA LEU A 39 -13.32 9.98 -8.31
C LEU A 39 -13.28 9.10 -9.57
N GLN A 40 -12.23 8.30 -9.75
CA GLN A 40 -12.13 7.36 -10.86
C GLN A 40 -13.22 6.29 -10.80
N ALA A 41 -13.50 5.74 -9.62
CA ALA A 41 -14.59 4.78 -9.42
C ALA A 41 -15.95 5.39 -9.76
N ALA A 42 -16.21 6.64 -9.33
CA ALA A 42 -17.45 7.34 -9.65
C ALA A 42 -17.60 7.63 -11.14
N LYS A 43 -16.53 8.07 -11.82
CA LYS A 43 -16.52 8.28 -13.28
C LYS A 43 -16.79 6.98 -14.02
N THR A 44 -16.09 5.91 -13.65
CA THR A 44 -16.29 4.58 -14.25
C THR A 44 -17.72 4.11 -14.08
N ALA A 45 -18.30 4.26 -12.88
CA ALA A 45 -19.69 3.91 -12.65
C ALA A 45 -20.67 4.73 -13.52
N LEU A 46 -20.44 6.03 -13.69
CA LEU A 46 -21.27 6.88 -14.56
C LEU A 46 -21.20 6.45 -16.03
N GLU A 47 -20.01 6.19 -16.56
CA GLU A 47 -19.80 5.70 -17.93
C GLU A 47 -20.52 4.36 -18.15
N GLU A 48 -20.39 3.44 -17.20
CA GLU A 48 -21.09 2.15 -17.25
C GLU A 48 -22.62 2.29 -17.18
N TYR A 49 -23.14 3.21 -16.37
CA TYR A 49 -24.58 3.49 -16.33
C TYR A 49 -25.09 4.05 -17.66
N GLU A 50 -24.32 4.95 -18.30
CA GLU A 50 -24.65 5.48 -19.62
C GLU A 50 -24.71 4.37 -20.67
N ASP A 51 -23.70 3.50 -20.72
CA ASP A 51 -23.66 2.36 -21.63
C ASP A 51 -24.80 1.38 -21.38
N LYS A 52 -25.10 1.11 -20.11
CA LYS A 52 -26.23 0.28 -19.68
C LYS A 52 -27.57 0.85 -20.16
N LEU A 53 -27.77 2.16 -20.05
CA LEU A 53 -28.98 2.83 -20.53
C LEU A 53 -29.06 2.77 -22.06
N LYS A 54 -27.99 3.12 -22.78
CA LYS A 54 -27.95 3.05 -24.25
C LYS A 54 -28.27 1.64 -24.75
N ASN A 55 -27.66 0.61 -24.16
CA ASN A 55 -27.91 -0.78 -24.52
C ASN A 55 -29.37 -1.20 -24.25
N ALA A 56 -29.96 -0.78 -23.12
CA ALA A 56 -31.35 -1.07 -22.81
C ALA A 56 -32.30 -0.46 -23.86
N PHE A 57 -32.10 0.80 -24.24
CA PHE A 57 -32.93 1.47 -25.25
C PHE A 57 -32.75 0.92 -26.66
N ASN A 58 -31.54 0.46 -27.01
CA ASN A 58 -31.26 -0.12 -28.33
C ASN A 58 -31.72 -1.58 -28.47
N SER A 59 -32.03 -2.27 -27.37
CA SER A 59 -32.35 -3.71 -27.36
C SER A 59 -33.74 -4.09 -27.92
N GLY A 60 -34.54 -3.13 -28.39
CA GLY A 60 -35.89 -3.37 -28.90
C GLY A 60 -36.92 -3.76 -27.82
N ASN A 61 -36.48 -4.19 -26.62
CA ASN A 61 -37.31 -4.42 -25.45
C ASN A 61 -36.58 -3.93 -24.17
N PRO A 62 -36.72 -2.64 -23.81
CA PRO A 62 -36.02 -2.03 -22.69
C PRO A 62 -36.29 -2.71 -21.34
N ALA A 63 -37.51 -3.22 -21.14
CA ALA A 63 -37.90 -3.91 -19.90
C ALA A 63 -37.14 -5.23 -19.70
N ALA A 64 -36.89 -5.97 -20.79
CA ALA A 64 -36.10 -7.20 -20.74
C ALA A 64 -34.59 -6.92 -20.51
N GLY A 65 -34.06 -5.84 -21.10
CA GLY A 65 -32.67 -5.41 -20.89
C GLY A 65 -32.39 -4.97 -19.45
N PHE A 66 -33.35 -4.27 -18.80
CA PHE A 66 -33.26 -3.93 -17.38
C PHE A 66 -33.29 -5.15 -16.47
N ALA A 67 -34.13 -6.15 -16.78
CA ALA A 67 -34.21 -7.38 -15.98
C ALA A 67 -32.91 -8.22 -16.02
N GLN A 68 -32.20 -8.23 -17.16
CA GLN A 68 -30.88 -8.90 -17.27
C GLN A 68 -29.79 -8.22 -16.44
N GLN A 69 -29.87 -6.90 -16.23
CA GLN A 69 -28.93 -6.16 -15.38
C GLN A 69 -29.08 -6.44 -13.88
N VAL A 70 -30.14 -7.11 -13.44
CA VAL A 70 -30.33 -7.47 -12.03
C VAL A 70 -29.46 -8.70 -11.63
N THR A 71 -28.94 -9.46 -12.61
CA THR A 71 -28.05 -10.61 -12.38
C THR A 71 -26.56 -10.25 -12.20
N VAL A 72 -26.24 -9.10 -11.59
CA VAL A 72 -24.88 -8.54 -11.47
C VAL A 72 -24.18 -8.71 -10.08
N PRO A 73 -24.30 -9.82 -9.33
CA PRO A 73 -23.45 -10.00 -8.13
C PRO A 73 -21.96 -10.02 -8.47
N GLN A 74 -21.59 -10.57 -9.64
CA GLN A 74 -20.21 -10.95 -9.92
C GLN A 74 -19.32 -9.80 -10.43
N GLU A 75 -19.87 -8.92 -11.26
CA GLU A 75 -19.17 -7.73 -11.74
C GLU A 75 -18.93 -6.74 -10.58
N ALA A 76 -19.93 -6.57 -9.71
CA ALA A 76 -19.81 -5.77 -8.50
C ALA A 76 -18.74 -6.34 -7.55
N ALA A 77 -18.69 -7.67 -7.38
CA ALA A 77 -17.65 -8.33 -6.58
C ALA A 77 -16.26 -8.09 -7.17
N GLY A 78 -16.08 -8.24 -8.49
CA GLY A 78 -14.80 -7.96 -9.16
C GLY A 78 -14.33 -6.51 -8.99
N LYS A 79 -15.24 -5.54 -9.10
CA LYS A 79 -14.95 -4.11 -8.87
C LYS A 79 -14.58 -3.81 -7.42
N ALA A 80 -15.28 -4.42 -6.46
CA ALA A 80 -14.97 -4.27 -5.05
C ALA A 80 -13.58 -4.84 -4.70
N VAL A 81 -13.22 -6.00 -5.27
CA VAL A 81 -11.89 -6.60 -5.13
C VAL A 81 -10.82 -5.70 -5.72
N ALA A 82 -11.03 -5.17 -6.93
CA ALA A 82 -10.09 -4.26 -7.58
C ALA A 82 -9.92 -2.95 -6.78
N TYR A 83 -11.02 -2.33 -6.33
CA TYR A 83 -10.98 -1.14 -5.49
C TYR A 83 -10.24 -1.41 -4.16
N GLY A 84 -10.51 -2.55 -3.53
CA GLY A 84 -9.80 -2.99 -2.32
C GLY A 84 -8.30 -3.17 -2.54
N ARG A 85 -7.90 -3.73 -3.70
CA ARG A 85 -6.48 -3.83 -4.06
C ARG A 85 -5.84 -2.46 -4.29
N HIS A 86 -6.50 -1.54 -4.98
CA HIS A 86 -5.98 -0.19 -5.17
C HIS A 86 -5.82 0.56 -3.85
N LEU A 87 -6.77 0.43 -2.92
CA LEU A 87 -6.63 0.97 -1.56
C LEU A 87 -5.43 0.36 -0.83
N PHE A 88 -5.25 -0.95 -0.95
CA PHE A 88 -4.10 -1.64 -0.36
C PHE A 88 -2.77 -1.13 -0.93
N ASP A 89 -2.67 -0.97 -2.26
CA ASP A 89 -1.47 -0.43 -2.91
C ASP A 89 -1.16 1.01 -2.47
N ILE A 90 -2.19 1.85 -2.29
CA ILE A 90 -2.04 3.21 -1.73
C ILE A 90 -1.48 3.14 -0.30
N ALA A 91 -2.01 2.25 0.54
CA ALA A 91 -1.53 2.09 1.92
C ALA A 91 -0.07 1.61 1.96
N VAL A 92 0.29 0.63 1.14
CA VAL A 92 1.66 0.11 1.04
C VAL A 92 2.62 1.19 0.54
N SER A 93 2.26 1.95 -0.49
CA SER A 93 3.11 3.04 -1.00
C SER A 93 3.31 4.15 0.05
N THR A 94 2.27 4.50 0.80
CA THR A 94 2.34 5.49 1.88
C THR A 94 3.24 4.99 3.02
N GLN A 95 3.09 3.72 3.41
CA GLN A 95 3.93 3.07 4.40
C GLN A 95 5.41 3.06 3.96
N ALA A 96 5.68 2.79 2.67
CA ALA A 96 7.03 2.78 2.13
C ALA A 96 7.70 4.17 2.22
N GLU A 97 6.96 5.24 1.99
CA GLU A 97 7.47 6.60 2.17
C GLU A 97 7.78 6.91 3.64
N TRP A 98 6.94 6.49 4.59
CA TRP A 98 7.25 6.61 6.02
C TRP A 98 8.45 5.74 6.43
N ALA A 99 8.61 4.55 5.87
CA ALA A 99 9.77 3.71 6.11
C ALA A 99 11.06 4.38 5.62
N LYS A 100 11.05 5.08 4.48
CA LYS A 100 12.19 5.89 4.01
C LYS A 100 12.54 7.01 4.99
N VAL A 101 11.55 7.69 5.56
CA VAL A 101 11.76 8.72 6.58
C VAL A 101 12.44 8.13 7.82
N ALA A 102 11.93 6.99 8.31
CA ALA A 102 12.53 6.29 9.44
C ALA A 102 13.97 5.83 9.15
N GLN A 103 14.23 5.34 7.94
CA GLN A 103 15.56 4.94 7.51
C GLN A 103 16.52 6.13 7.46
N ALA A 104 16.11 7.27 6.91
CA ALA A 104 16.94 8.47 6.89
C ALA A 104 17.31 8.94 8.31
N GLN A 105 16.37 8.85 9.26
CA GLN A 105 16.65 9.19 10.65
C GLN A 105 17.60 8.17 11.32
N TYR A 106 17.41 6.88 11.03
CA TYR A 106 18.30 5.82 11.50
C TYR A 106 19.73 6.02 10.99
N GLU A 107 19.91 6.27 9.69
CA GLU A 107 21.23 6.51 9.09
C GLU A 107 21.91 7.75 9.68
N GLN A 108 21.15 8.80 9.98
CA GLN A 108 21.68 9.98 10.64
C GLN A 108 22.13 9.69 12.07
N ASN A 109 21.38 8.90 12.82
CA ASN A 109 21.71 8.50 14.18
C ASN A 109 22.91 7.53 14.22
N ASP A 110 22.95 6.56 13.31
CA ASP A 110 24.06 5.61 13.17
C ASP A 110 25.39 6.34 12.91
N LYS A 111 25.39 7.35 12.02
CA LYS A 111 26.56 8.21 11.78
C LYS A 111 27.02 8.92 13.05
N ARG A 112 26.11 9.54 13.80
CA ARG A 112 26.44 10.22 15.07
C ARG A 112 27.01 9.25 16.10
N VAL A 113 26.42 8.05 16.22
CA VAL A 113 26.93 7.03 17.14
C VAL A 113 28.34 6.60 16.74
N LYS A 114 28.58 6.32 15.46
CA LYS A 114 29.92 5.96 14.94
C LYS A 114 30.95 7.06 15.16
N GLU A 115 30.58 8.33 14.97
CA GLU A 115 31.44 9.48 15.28
C GLU A 115 31.80 9.52 16.76
N VAL A 116 30.82 9.39 17.66
CA VAL A 116 31.04 9.37 19.12
C VAL A 116 31.91 8.19 19.54
N VAL A 117 31.68 7.00 18.97
CA VAL A 117 32.51 5.81 19.24
C VAL A 117 33.92 5.99 18.70
N GLY A 118 34.08 6.57 17.52
CA GLY A 118 35.39 6.86 16.94
C GLY A 118 36.19 7.84 17.79
N GLU A 119 35.56 8.92 18.25
CA GLU A 119 36.17 9.90 19.15
C GLU A 119 36.49 9.29 20.52
N LEU A 120 35.59 8.47 21.07
CA LEU A 120 35.83 7.77 22.33
C LEU A 120 37.00 6.81 22.20
N THR A 121 37.10 6.05 21.11
CA THR A 121 38.19 5.07 20.88
C THR A 121 39.55 5.75 20.74
N LYS A 122 39.61 6.92 20.07
CA LYS A 122 40.86 7.72 19.98
C LYS A 122 41.32 8.26 21.34
N HIS A 123 40.41 8.45 22.28
CA HIS A 123 40.68 9.04 23.59
C HIS A 123 40.47 8.07 24.77
N ALA A 124 40.26 6.78 24.50
CA ALA A 124 39.89 5.84 25.55
C ALA A 124 41.10 5.35 26.37
N PRO A 125 40.99 5.27 27.71
CA PRO A 125 41.99 4.63 28.55
C PRO A 125 42.17 3.15 28.18
N ALA A 126 43.35 2.59 28.46
CA ALA A 126 43.60 1.15 28.33
C ALA A 126 42.54 0.35 29.11
N GLY A 127 41.73 -0.47 28.42
CA GLY A 127 40.67 -1.30 29.01
C GLY A 127 39.27 -1.16 28.38
N SER A 128 39.06 -0.21 27.48
CA SER A 128 37.75 0.09 26.85
C SER A 128 37.28 -0.90 25.76
N GLY A 129 38.14 -1.83 25.31
CA GLY A 129 37.85 -2.72 24.17
C GLY A 129 36.60 -3.59 24.34
N ALA A 130 36.30 -4.05 25.55
CA ALA A 130 35.10 -4.86 25.83
C ALA A 130 33.80 -4.05 25.67
N VAL A 131 33.81 -2.76 26.01
CA VAL A 131 32.65 -1.87 25.90
C VAL A 131 32.37 -1.51 24.43
N VAL A 132 33.43 -1.23 23.65
CA VAL A 132 33.32 -0.98 22.20
C VAL A 132 32.83 -2.23 21.46
N ALA A 133 33.31 -3.41 21.84
CA ALA A 133 32.85 -4.68 21.28
C ALA A 133 31.37 -4.93 21.57
N ALA A 134 30.93 -4.72 22.82
CA ALA A 134 29.53 -4.85 23.19
C ALA A 134 28.62 -3.88 22.42
N LEU A 135 29.07 -2.64 22.20
CA LEU A 135 28.33 -1.64 21.44
C LEU A 135 28.20 -2.01 19.95
N ASN A 136 29.28 -2.46 19.31
CA ASN A 136 29.24 -2.95 17.93
C ASN A 136 28.30 -4.16 17.78
N SER A 137 28.30 -5.06 18.77
CA SER A 137 27.37 -6.20 18.81
C SER A 137 25.91 -5.74 18.92
N ALA A 138 25.61 -4.76 19.77
CA ALA A 138 24.27 -4.21 19.92
C ALA A 138 23.79 -3.52 18.63
N LEU A 139 24.69 -2.77 17.96
CA LEU A 139 24.39 -2.12 16.69
C LEU A 139 24.08 -3.16 15.60
N SER A 140 24.88 -4.22 15.53
CA SER A 140 24.67 -5.33 14.59
C SER A 140 23.34 -6.06 14.84
N ALA A 141 22.99 -6.31 16.12
CA ALA A 141 21.72 -6.92 16.49
C ALA A 141 20.52 -6.02 16.14
N ALA A 142 20.65 -4.70 16.33
CA ALA A 142 19.62 -3.74 15.95
C ALA A 142 19.41 -3.72 14.42
N SER A 143 20.49 -3.75 13.63
CA SER A 143 20.39 -3.83 12.16
C SER A 143 19.72 -5.13 11.72
N ALA A 144 20.09 -6.27 12.29
CA ALA A 144 19.47 -7.56 11.97
C ALA A 144 17.97 -7.62 12.33
N ALA A 145 17.58 -7.00 13.45
CA ALA A 145 16.17 -6.88 13.84
C ALA A 145 15.39 -5.98 12.87
N ALA A 146 15.97 -4.87 12.42
CA ALA A 146 15.36 -4.01 11.42
C ALA A 146 15.15 -4.72 10.08
N ASP A 147 16.14 -5.49 9.61
CA ASP A 147 16.04 -6.26 8.38
C ASP A 147 15.00 -7.38 8.47
N SER A 148 14.91 -8.05 9.62
CA SER A 148 13.88 -9.05 9.89
C SER A 148 12.47 -8.46 9.85
N MET A 149 12.29 -7.26 10.43
CA MET A 149 11.01 -6.54 10.38
C MET A 149 10.63 -6.12 8.96
N ARG A 150 11.61 -5.65 8.16
CA ARG A 150 11.39 -5.34 6.73
C ARG A 150 10.98 -6.58 5.95
N ALA A 151 11.66 -7.70 6.14
CA ALA A 151 11.34 -8.96 5.47
C ALA A 151 9.93 -9.46 5.84
N ALA A 152 9.58 -9.44 7.13
CA ALA A 152 8.24 -9.83 7.59
C ALA A 152 7.15 -8.92 7.00
N THR A 153 7.42 -7.60 6.94
CA THR A 153 6.50 -6.64 6.31
C THR A 153 6.33 -6.93 4.82
N GLY A 154 7.42 -7.19 4.11
CA GLY A 154 7.41 -7.57 2.69
C GLY A 154 6.58 -8.83 2.43
N GLN A 155 6.79 -9.88 3.23
CA GLN A 155 6.01 -11.12 3.14
C GLN A 155 4.51 -10.89 3.40
N ALA A 156 4.15 -10.04 4.36
CA ALA A 156 2.76 -9.69 4.60
C ALA A 156 2.12 -8.97 3.39
N ILE A 157 2.89 -8.11 2.73
CA ILE A 157 2.46 -7.42 1.50
C ILE A 157 2.26 -8.43 0.35
N GLU A 158 3.24 -9.29 0.11
CA GLU A 158 3.18 -10.32 -0.93
C GLU A 158 2.02 -11.31 -0.70
N ALA A 159 1.78 -11.69 0.55
CA ALA A 159 0.66 -12.56 0.92
C ALA A 159 -0.70 -11.88 0.65
N ALA A 160 -0.84 -10.60 1.00
CA ALA A 160 -2.06 -9.84 0.71
C ALA A 160 -2.28 -9.71 -0.81
N GLN A 161 -1.24 -9.40 -1.58
CA GLN A 161 -1.30 -9.34 -3.04
C GLN A 161 -1.71 -10.68 -3.65
N SER A 162 -1.09 -11.78 -3.20
CA SER A 162 -1.44 -13.13 -3.65
C SER A 162 -2.89 -13.49 -3.33
N GLY A 163 -3.39 -13.06 -2.15
CA GLY A 163 -4.79 -13.23 -1.77
C GLY A 163 -5.76 -12.52 -2.71
N PHE A 164 -5.46 -11.27 -3.09
CA PHE A 164 -6.25 -10.56 -4.10
C PHE A 164 -6.22 -11.26 -5.46
N ASP A 165 -5.06 -11.73 -5.91
CA ASP A 165 -4.93 -12.42 -7.20
C ASP A 165 -5.75 -13.72 -7.24
N ALA A 166 -5.72 -14.50 -6.16
CA ALA A 166 -6.51 -15.73 -6.03
C ALA A 166 -8.02 -15.45 -6.02
N VAL A 167 -8.47 -14.40 -5.33
CA VAL A 167 -9.88 -13.99 -5.33
C VAL A 167 -10.30 -13.54 -6.73
N SER A 168 -9.50 -12.69 -7.38
CA SER A 168 -9.76 -12.23 -8.74
C SER A 168 -9.85 -13.39 -9.73
N GLU A 169 -8.96 -14.38 -9.63
CA GLU A 169 -9.00 -15.57 -10.49
C GLU A 169 -10.26 -16.42 -10.24
N THR A 170 -10.67 -16.56 -8.98
CA THR A 170 -11.91 -17.26 -8.60
C THR A 170 -13.13 -16.55 -9.18
N THR A 171 -13.20 -15.23 -9.06
CA THR A 171 -14.24 -14.42 -9.68
C THR A 171 -14.25 -14.59 -11.19
N ALA A 172 -13.08 -14.58 -11.85
CA ALA A 172 -12.98 -14.78 -13.29
C ALA A 172 -13.46 -16.17 -13.74
N ARG A 173 -13.12 -17.24 -12.99
CA ARG A 173 -13.59 -18.60 -13.25
C ARG A 173 -15.11 -18.73 -13.10
N GLY A 174 -15.67 -18.15 -12.04
CA GLY A 174 -17.13 -18.11 -11.85
C GLY A 174 -17.83 -17.44 -13.04
N ALA A 175 -17.24 -16.38 -13.60
CA ALA A 175 -17.84 -15.64 -14.73
C ALA A 175 -17.90 -16.50 -15.98
N LYS A 176 -16.81 -17.22 -16.26
CA LYS A 176 -16.72 -18.14 -17.39
C LYS A 176 -17.70 -19.30 -17.26
N GLN A 177 -17.90 -19.84 -16.06
CA GLN A 177 -18.87 -20.92 -15.81
C GLN A 177 -20.31 -20.45 -16.02
N THR A 178 -20.68 -19.29 -15.50
CA THR A 178 -22.01 -18.69 -15.71
C THR A 178 -22.28 -18.42 -17.19
N ALA A 179 -21.31 -17.87 -17.92
CA ALA A 179 -21.42 -17.64 -19.36
C ALA A 179 -21.56 -18.94 -20.17
N ALA A 180 -20.84 -20.01 -19.77
CA ALA A 180 -20.95 -21.32 -20.41
C ALA A 180 -22.32 -21.98 -20.16
N ALA A 181 -22.86 -21.85 -18.95
CA ALA A 181 -24.20 -22.34 -18.62
C ALA A 181 -25.29 -21.63 -19.44
N ALA A 182 -25.21 -20.29 -19.55
CA ALA A 182 -26.15 -19.50 -20.35
C ALA A 182 -26.12 -19.88 -21.85
N ARG A 183 -24.92 -20.12 -22.42
CA ARG A 183 -24.79 -20.59 -23.81
C ARG A 183 -25.38 -21.98 -24.02
N LYS A 184 -25.20 -22.88 -23.05
CA LYS A 184 -25.74 -24.25 -23.12
C LYS A 184 -27.27 -24.25 -23.04
N GLU A 185 -27.84 -23.38 -22.21
CA GLU A 185 -29.29 -23.19 -22.11
C GLU A 185 -29.88 -22.58 -23.39
N ALA A 186 -29.24 -21.57 -23.98
CA ALA A 186 -29.66 -20.99 -25.25
C ALA A 186 -29.68 -22.02 -26.39
N ALA A 187 -28.62 -22.83 -26.51
CA ALA A 187 -28.54 -23.90 -27.51
C ALA A 187 -29.61 -24.99 -27.33
N SER A 188 -29.97 -25.31 -26.08
CA SER A 188 -31.05 -26.27 -25.80
C SER A 188 -32.45 -25.76 -26.18
N ARG A 189 -32.68 -24.43 -26.12
CA ARG A 189 -33.94 -23.81 -26.54
C ARG A 189 -34.08 -23.74 -28.05
N GLU A 190 -32.98 -23.51 -28.76
CA GLU A 190 -32.96 -23.48 -30.23
C GLU A 190 -33.14 -24.88 -30.86
N SER A 191 -32.68 -25.93 -30.17
CA SER A 191 -32.92 -27.33 -30.58
C SER A 191 -34.35 -27.81 -30.31
N ALA A 192 -35.15 -27.09 -29.53
CA ALA A 192 -36.51 -27.47 -29.13
C ALA A 192 -37.60 -26.70 -29.90
N ALA A 193 -37.21 -25.76 -30.76
CA ALA A 193 -38.07 -24.97 -31.64
C ALA A 193 -38.00 -25.51 -33.08
#